data_AF-A0A3S0GSV3-F1
#
_entry.id   AF-A0A3S0GSV3-F1
#
_cell.length_a   1.000
_cell.length_b   1.000
_cell.length_c   1.000
_cell.angle_alpha   90.00
_cell.angle_beta   90.00
_cell.angle_gamma   90.00
#
_symmetry.space_group_name_H-M   'P 1'
#
loop_
_entity.id
_entity.type
_entity.pdbx_description
1 polymer ?
#
loop_
_entity_poly.entity_id
_entity_poly.type
_entity_poly.pdbx_seq_one_letter_code
_entity_poly.pdbx_strand_id
1 'polypeptide(L)'
;MPKGLSSERIDCPCPLDPRFPPEVQFDLLVEGSSLDKLARQGDLIRCVDIERSRVRIENGDIVVIERSRGEALELLGKRVLKQCDQVELWSESNHEFWREPVIRKDQDSGIRIVAKVLYAYRKR
;
A
#
# COMPACT_ATOMS: atom_id res chain seq x y z
N MET A 1 2.71 -18.88 2.57
CA MET A 1 2.31 -17.98 1.45
C MET A 1 2.86 -16.60 1.75
N PRO A 2 3.43 -15.85 0.79
CA PRO A 2 3.95 -14.53 1.08
C PRO A 2 2.77 -13.62 1.44
N LYS A 3 2.74 -13.17 2.69
CA LYS A 3 1.81 -12.13 3.14
C LYS A 3 2.36 -10.77 2.66
N GLY A 4 1.53 -9.73 2.68
CA GLY A 4 1.90 -8.37 2.23
C GLY A 4 1.94 -7.31 3.34
N LEU A 5 0.79 -7.07 3.96
CA LEU A 5 0.60 -6.13 5.05
C LEU A 5 -0.39 -6.73 6.03
N SER A 6 -0.22 -6.47 7.33
CA SER A 6 -1.27 -6.78 8.31
C SER A 6 -2.47 -5.87 8.09
N SER A 7 -3.68 -6.40 8.28
CA SER A 7 -4.93 -5.62 8.28
C SER A 7 -5.18 -4.89 9.60
N GLU A 8 -4.40 -5.18 10.64
CA GLU A 8 -4.52 -4.54 11.95
C GLU A 8 -3.88 -3.15 11.94
N ARG A 9 -4.64 -2.15 12.40
CA ARG A 9 -4.14 -0.79 12.61
C ARG A 9 -3.34 -0.74 13.91
N ILE A 10 -2.14 -0.17 13.85
CA ILE A 10 -1.25 -0.07 15.00
C ILE A 10 -1.12 1.40 15.42
N ASP A 11 -1.24 1.70 16.71
CA ASP A 11 -0.86 2.99 17.26
C ASP A 11 0.67 3.12 17.27
N CYS A 12 1.25 3.83 16.28
CA CYS A 12 2.67 4.20 16.29
C CYS A 12 2.87 5.56 16.98
N PRO A 13 3.94 5.74 17.78
CA PRO A 13 4.40 7.06 18.23
C PRO A 13 4.97 7.94 17.09
N CYS A 14 4.91 7.47 15.84
CA CYS A 14 5.35 8.18 14.66
C CYS A 14 4.57 9.51 14.53
N PRO A 15 5.23 10.65 14.24
CA PRO A 15 4.54 11.92 14.04
C PRO A 15 3.55 11.80 12.89
N LEU A 16 2.38 12.42 12.99
CA LEU A 16 1.40 12.50 11.90
C LEU A 16 1.87 13.47 10.81
N ASP A 17 1.42 13.24 9.58
CA ASP A 17 1.64 14.19 8.50
C ASP A 17 0.67 15.37 8.68
N PRO A 18 1.15 16.61 8.86
CA PRO A 18 0.30 17.76 9.14
C PRO A 18 -0.58 18.16 7.94
N ARG A 19 -0.31 17.62 6.74
CA ARG A 19 -1.14 17.88 5.55
C ARG A 19 -2.48 17.15 5.61
N PHE A 20 -2.64 16.19 6.52
CA PHE A 20 -3.85 15.37 6.64
C PHE A 20 -4.37 15.36 8.08
N PRO A 21 -5.70 15.27 8.29
CA PRO A 21 -6.27 15.07 9.62
C PRO A 21 -5.79 13.75 10.27
N PRO A 22 -5.62 13.69 11.60
CA PRO A 22 -5.22 12.46 12.31
C PRO A 22 -6.12 11.26 12.02
N GLU A 23 -7.42 11.48 11.94
CA GLU A 23 -8.45 10.44 11.83
C GLU A 23 -8.48 9.72 10.49
N VAL A 24 -7.82 10.28 9.45
CA VAL A 24 -7.69 9.65 8.14
C VAL A 24 -6.31 8.99 7.95
N GLN A 25 -5.44 9.11 8.94
CA GLN A 25 -4.12 8.50 8.95
C GLN A 25 -4.13 7.24 9.83
N PHE A 26 -3.38 6.23 9.42
CA PHE A 26 -3.23 4.99 10.18
C PHE A 26 -1.93 4.29 9.78
N ASP A 27 -1.45 3.41 10.65
CA ASP A 27 -0.25 2.63 10.38
C ASP A 27 -0.59 1.16 10.13
N LEU A 28 0.14 0.55 9.20
CA LEU A 28 0.10 -0.89 8.93
C LEU A 28 1.47 -1.50 9.19
N LEU A 29 1.47 -2.72 9.73
CA LEU A 29 2.68 -3.55 9.82
C LEU A 29 3.01 -4.17 8.48
N VAL A 30 4.27 -4.07 8.08
CA VAL A 30 4.77 -4.77 6.90
C VAL A 30 4.95 -6.24 7.22
N GLU A 31 4.14 -7.08 6.57
CA GLU A 31 4.22 -8.53 6.68
C GLU A 31 4.69 -9.09 5.35
N GLY A 32 5.97 -9.47 5.22
CA GLY A 32 6.51 -10.04 3.98
C GLY A 32 7.27 -9.03 3.12
N SER A 33 7.45 -9.36 1.83
CA SER A 33 8.50 -8.77 0.99
C SER A 33 8.02 -7.86 -0.14
N SER A 34 6.71 -7.57 -0.20
CA SER A 34 6.12 -6.78 -1.29
C SER A 34 6.59 -5.32 -1.34
N LEU A 35 7.16 -4.82 -0.23
CA LEU A 35 7.66 -3.47 -0.04
C LEU A 35 9.13 -3.39 0.40
N ASP A 36 9.92 -4.46 0.32
CA ASP A 36 11.27 -4.52 0.93
C ASP A 36 12.25 -3.42 0.50
N LYS A 37 12.06 -2.79 -0.67
CA LYS A 37 12.85 -1.62 -1.09
C LYS A 37 12.49 -0.35 -0.29
N LEU A 38 11.25 -0.24 0.19
CA LEU A 38 10.74 0.85 1.01
C LEU A 38 10.82 0.53 2.52
N ALA A 39 10.28 -0.62 2.92
CA ALA A 39 10.06 -1.03 4.30
C ALA A 39 10.20 -2.55 4.40
N ARG A 40 10.96 -3.02 5.40
CA ARG A 40 11.21 -4.45 5.63
C ARG A 40 10.09 -5.06 6.45
N GLN A 41 9.97 -6.38 6.41
CA GLN A 41 9.11 -7.11 7.36
C GLN A 41 9.37 -6.65 8.81
N GLY A 42 8.29 -6.29 9.51
CA GLY A 42 8.33 -5.75 10.88
C GLY A 42 8.42 -4.21 10.97
N ASP A 43 8.72 -3.52 9.87
CA ASP A 43 8.61 -2.05 9.80
C ASP A 43 7.13 -1.63 9.76
N LEU A 44 6.87 -0.37 10.13
CA LEU A 44 5.55 0.24 10.00
C LEU A 44 5.52 1.16 8.79
N ILE A 45 4.38 1.24 8.11
CA ILE A 45 4.12 2.26 7.08
C ILE A 45 2.96 3.14 7.52
N ARG A 46 3.12 4.45 7.38
CA ARG A 46 2.03 5.41 7.58
C ARG A 46 1.27 5.60 6.29
N CYS A 47 -0.04 5.43 6.38
CA CYS A 47 -0.97 5.51 5.29
C CYS A 47 -2.00 6.61 5.54
N VAL A 48 -2.56 7.12 4.45
CA VAL A 48 -3.76 7.96 4.47
C VAL A 48 -4.88 7.29 3.67
N ASP A 49 -6.07 7.24 4.26
CA ASP A 49 -7.30 6.72 3.65
C ASP A 49 -7.67 7.58 2.44
N ILE A 50 -7.71 7.01 1.24
CA ILE A 50 -7.92 7.81 0.01
C ILE A 50 -9.35 8.32 -0.12
N GLU A 51 -10.34 7.61 0.40
CA GLU A 51 -11.75 7.97 0.26
C GLU A 51 -12.10 9.10 1.22
N ARG A 52 -11.59 9.01 2.46
CA ARG A 52 -11.85 9.99 3.51
C ARG A 52 -10.99 11.25 3.35
N SER A 53 -9.74 11.12 2.89
CA SER A 53 -8.86 12.28 2.68
C SER A 53 -9.07 12.97 1.33
N ARG A 54 -9.67 12.29 0.36
CA ARG A 54 -9.74 12.72 -1.05
C ARG A 54 -8.36 13.00 -1.66
N VAL A 55 -7.30 12.38 -1.14
CA VAL A 55 -5.95 12.53 -1.67
C VAL A 55 -5.89 12.03 -3.11
N ARG A 56 -5.20 12.76 -3.98
CA ARG A 56 -4.96 12.32 -5.35
C ARG A 56 -3.81 11.32 -5.36
N ILE A 57 -4.03 10.23 -6.10
CA ILE A 57 -3.00 9.25 -6.44
C ILE A 57 -2.36 9.65 -7.76
N GLU A 58 -1.05 9.75 -7.80
CA GLU A 58 -0.22 10.14 -8.94
C GLU A 58 0.80 9.05 -9.29
N ASN A 59 1.45 9.20 -10.45
CA ASN A 59 2.50 8.28 -10.86
C ASN A 59 3.69 8.35 -9.91
N GLY A 60 4.19 7.18 -9.51
CA GLY A 60 5.26 7.05 -8.53
C GLY A 60 4.77 6.99 -7.08
N ASP A 61 3.49 7.24 -6.79
CA ASP A 61 2.96 7.02 -5.45
C ASP A 61 3.00 5.55 -5.07
N ILE A 62 3.18 5.28 -3.78
CA ILE A 62 3.02 3.94 -3.23
C ILE A 62 1.65 3.89 -2.58
N VAL A 63 0.89 2.85 -2.90
CA VAL A 63 -0.47 2.64 -2.43
C VAL A 63 -0.62 1.27 -1.80
N VAL A 64 -1.61 1.17 -0.92
CA VAL A 64 -2.11 -0.09 -0.40
C VAL A 64 -3.31 -0.50 -1.22
N ILE A 65 -3.24 -1.72 -1.76
CA ILE A 65 -4.37 -2.35 -2.43
C ILE A 65 -4.95 -3.45 -1.57
N GLU A 66 -6.27 -3.58 -1.64
CA GLU A 66 -7.02 -4.76 -1.24
C GLU A 66 -7.26 -5.61 -2.48
N ARG A 67 -6.90 -6.89 -2.40
CA ARG A 67 -7.24 -7.88 -3.41
C ARG A 67 -8.08 -8.99 -2.78
N SER A 68 -9.21 -9.30 -3.39
CA SER A 68 -10.00 -10.46 -2.99
C SER A 68 -9.43 -11.75 -3.59
N ARG A 69 -9.21 -12.76 -2.76
CA ARG A 69 -8.87 -14.14 -3.14
C ARG A 69 -9.84 -15.10 -2.45
N GLY A 70 -10.99 -15.34 -3.08
CA GLY A 70 -12.05 -16.16 -2.49
C GLY A 70 -12.63 -15.47 -1.25
N GLU A 71 -12.52 -16.12 -0.09
CA GLU A 71 -12.99 -15.58 1.20
C GLU A 71 -11.93 -14.71 1.92
N ALA A 72 -10.69 -14.65 1.41
CA ALA A 72 -9.61 -13.90 2.02
C ALA A 72 -9.40 -12.54 1.34
N LEU A 73 -9.21 -11.50 2.16
CA LEU A 73 -8.72 -10.18 1.73
C LEU A 73 -7.21 -10.10 1.95
N GLU A 74 -6.48 -9.76 0.90
CA GLU A 74 -5.02 -9.58 0.94
C GLU A 74 -4.68 -8.10 0.75
N LEU A 75 -3.94 -7.54 1.71
CA LEU A 75 -3.40 -6.19 1.61
C LEU A 75 -1.98 -6.23 1.06
N LEU A 76 -1.74 -5.47 -0.01
CA LEU A 76 -0.43 -5.41 -0.68
C LEU A 76 -0.01 -3.97 -0.93
N GLY A 77 1.28 -3.70 -0.72
CA GLY A 77 1.88 -2.45 -1.17
C GLY A 77 2.28 -2.52 -2.64
N LYS A 78 1.97 -1.45 -3.39
CA LYS A 78 2.27 -1.33 -4.83
C LYS A 78 2.61 0.11 -5.20
N ARG A 79 3.58 0.31 -6.08
CA ARG A 79 3.87 1.59 -6.74
C ARG A 79 2.96 1.75 -7.96
N VAL A 80 2.35 2.92 -8.07
CA VAL A 80 1.41 3.27 -9.13
C VAL A 80 2.15 3.79 -10.36
N LEU A 81 1.83 3.21 -11.51
CA LEU A 81 2.17 3.74 -12.82
C LEU A 81 0.91 3.76 -13.69
N LYS A 82 0.26 4.92 -13.78
CA LYS A 82 -0.87 5.16 -14.67
C LYS A 82 -0.36 5.33 -16.10
N GLN A 83 -0.90 4.57 -17.02
CA GLN A 83 -0.67 4.67 -18.46
C GLN A 83 -2.02 4.72 -19.17
N CYS A 84 -2.31 5.80 -19.90
CA CYS A 84 -3.54 6.01 -20.69
C CYS A 84 -4.81 5.43 -20.04
N ASP A 85 -5.18 4.19 -20.38
CA ASP A 85 -6.42 3.51 -19.96
C ASP A 85 -6.24 2.42 -18.88
N GLN A 86 -5.03 2.26 -18.32
CA GLN A 86 -4.74 1.26 -17.30
C GLN A 86 -3.86 1.79 -16.18
N VAL A 87 -4.01 1.17 -15.00
CA VAL A 87 -3.14 1.43 -13.85
C VAL A 87 -2.29 0.19 -13.63
N GLU A 88 -0.99 0.33 -13.84
CA GLU A 88 -0.02 -0.70 -13.46
C GLU A 88 0.38 -0.52 -12.01
N LEU A 89 0.36 -1.63 -11.27
CA LEU A 89 0.68 -1.70 -9.85
C LEU A 89 1.92 -2.57 -9.68
N TRP A 90 3.06 -1.93 -9.52
CA TRP A 90 4.37 -2.57 -9.43
C TRP A 90 4.71 -2.86 -7.96
N SER A 91 5.30 -4.01 -7.66
CA SER A 91 5.78 -4.25 -6.28
C SER A 91 7.11 -3.54 -6.05
N GLU A 92 7.26 -2.97 -4.86
CA GLU A 92 8.47 -2.25 -4.46
C GLU A 92 9.44 -3.23 -3.78
N SER A 93 9.85 -4.29 -4.50
CA SER A 93 10.62 -5.41 -3.96
C SER A 93 11.92 -5.67 -4.73
N ASN A 94 12.91 -6.26 -4.05
CA ASN A 94 14.15 -6.74 -4.65
C ASN A 94 14.05 -8.19 -5.16
N HIS A 95 12.95 -8.89 -4.89
CA HIS A 95 12.80 -10.30 -5.24
C HIS A 95 12.30 -10.49 -6.68
N GLU A 96 12.92 -11.44 -7.39
CA GLU A 96 12.61 -11.74 -8.80
C GLU A 96 11.15 -12.18 -9.03
N PHE A 97 10.52 -12.74 -7.99
CA PHE A 97 9.12 -13.16 -8.00
C PHE A 97 8.13 -12.00 -8.26
N TRP A 98 8.53 -10.76 -7.97
CA TRP A 98 7.67 -9.59 -8.09
C TRP A 98 7.93 -8.73 -9.33
N ARG A 99 8.58 -9.30 -10.37
CA ARG A 99 8.93 -8.57 -11.59
C ARG A 99 7.73 -8.19 -12.48
N GLU A 100 6.60 -8.84 -12.31
CA GLU A 100 5.40 -8.58 -13.12
C GLU A 100 4.43 -7.62 -12.40
N PRO A 101 3.95 -6.57 -13.09
CA PRO A 101 2.98 -5.67 -12.51
C PRO A 101 1.60 -6.33 -12.40
N VAL A 102 0.85 -5.94 -11.38
CA VAL A 102 -0.58 -6.19 -11.32
C VAL A 102 -1.26 -5.11 -12.17
N ILE A 103 -1.92 -5.51 -13.26
CA ILE A 103 -2.62 -4.57 -14.14
C ILE A 103 -4.05 -4.42 -13.65
N ARG A 104 -4.41 -3.22 -13.19
CA ARG A 104 -5.79 -2.86 -12.89
C ARG A 104 -6.39 -2.14 -14.09
N LYS A 105 -7.43 -2.74 -14.67
CA LYS A 105 -8.33 -2.07 -15.62
C LYS A 105 -9.48 -1.43 -14.85
N ASP A 106 -10.07 -0.37 -15.40
CA ASP A 106 -11.09 0.44 -14.72
C ASP A 106 -12.29 -0.40 -14.20
N GLN A 107 -12.58 -1.53 -14.86
CA GLN A 107 -13.69 -2.45 -14.55
C GLN A 107 -13.29 -3.65 -13.65
N ASP A 108 -12.05 -3.74 -13.18
CA ASP A 108 -11.62 -4.86 -12.34
C ASP A 108 -12.13 -4.69 -10.90
N SER A 109 -13.17 -5.47 -10.55
CA SER A 109 -13.80 -5.47 -9.23
C SER A 109 -12.98 -6.18 -8.15
N GLY A 110 -11.91 -6.89 -8.51
CA GLY A 110 -11.11 -7.69 -7.58
C GLY A 110 -9.99 -6.94 -6.88
N ILE A 111 -9.62 -5.74 -7.36
CA ILE A 111 -8.50 -4.94 -6.84
C ILE A 111 -8.95 -3.51 -6.53
N ARG A 112 -8.89 -3.13 -5.25
CA ARG A 112 -9.23 -1.78 -4.79
C ARG A 112 -8.00 -1.11 -4.19
N ILE A 113 -7.74 0.13 -4.58
CA ILE A 113 -6.78 0.98 -3.87
C ILE A 113 -7.51 1.55 -2.66
N VAL A 114 -6.96 1.41 -1.46
CA VAL A 114 -7.61 1.86 -0.21
C VAL A 114 -6.84 2.94 0.53
N ALA A 115 -5.52 2.99 0.34
CA ALA A 115 -4.68 3.95 1.04
C ALA A 115 -3.49 4.40 0.19
N LYS A 116 -3.01 5.61 0.44
CA LYS A 116 -1.72 6.11 -0.06
C LYS A 116 -0.69 6.03 1.07
N VAL A 117 0.47 5.47 0.79
CA VAL A 117 1.60 5.44 1.73
C VAL A 117 2.30 6.79 1.74
N LEU A 118 2.50 7.35 2.93
CA LEU A 118 3.17 8.64 3.13
C LEU A 118 4.67 8.44 3.42
N TYR A 119 5.01 7.54 4.34
CA TYR A 119 6.38 7.18 4.69
C TYR A 119 6.45 5.85 5.46
N ALA A 120 7.65 5.29 5.53
CA ALA A 120 7.95 4.11 6.33
C ALA A 120 8.74 4.50 7.58
N TYR A 121 8.49 3.78 8.67
CA TYR A 121 9.20 3.89 9.94
C TYR A 121 9.82 2.55 10.31
N ARG A 122 11.13 2.59 10.60
CA ARG A 122 11.87 1.45 11.13
C ARG A 122 12.20 1.69 12.59
N LYS A 123 11.67 0.83 13.46
CA LYS A 123 12.07 0.80 14.86
C LYS A 123 13.50 0.24 14.91
N ARG A 124 14.46 1.08 15.28
CA ARG A 124 15.84 0.64 15.55
C ARG A 124 15.92 -0.08 16.88
#